data_AF-A0A5C7P4Z6-F1
#
_entry.id   AF-A0A5C7P4Z6-F1
#
_cell.length_a   1.000
_cell.length_b   1.000
_cell.length_c   1.000
_cell.angle_alpha   90.00
_cell.angle_beta   90.00
_cell.angle_gamma   90.00
#
_symmetry.space_group_name_H-M   'P 1'
#
loop_
_entity.id
_entity.type
_entity.pdbx_description
1 polymer ?
#
loop_
_entity_poly.entity_id
_entity_poly.type
_entity_poly.pdbx_seq_one_letter_code
_entity_poly.pdbx_strand_id
1 'polypeptide(L)'
;MSKTRIYSTLEGFEENYIEFDDTQRWTRSEVMEANNASEDQTLVLLHDRASGCHLELKDGVIVTDIRSVTGETLDQMFVELIGFIGGAISNYLRNRQVLGNVRVRPWSDSNGTGVAPKSQRS
;
A
#
# COMPACT_ATOMS: atom_id res chain seq x y z
N MET A 1 18.09 -9.06 -5.02
CA MET A 1 16.71 -8.56 -5.25
C MET A 1 16.50 -7.40 -4.29
N SER A 2 15.94 -6.28 -4.75
CA SER A 2 15.71 -5.10 -3.89
C SER A 2 14.49 -5.32 -3.03
N LYS A 3 14.57 -4.93 -1.76
CA LYS A 3 13.48 -5.04 -0.80
C LYS A 3 13.26 -3.69 -0.15
N THR A 4 11.99 -3.39 0.10
CA THR A 4 11.57 -2.17 0.81
C THR A 4 10.93 -2.55 2.12
N ARG A 5 11.38 -1.93 3.21
CA ARG A 5 10.75 -2.04 4.52
C ARG A 5 9.87 -0.83 4.77
N ILE A 6 8.64 -1.09 5.20
CA ILE A 6 7.74 -0.08 5.73
C ILE A 6 7.81 -0.18 7.23
N TYR A 7 8.40 0.85 7.85
CA TYR A 7 8.52 0.96 9.29
C TYR A 7 7.27 1.60 9.89
N SER A 8 6.92 1.20 11.11
CA SER A 8 5.94 1.90 11.93
C SER A 8 6.43 3.31 12.22
N THR A 9 5.52 4.27 12.20
CA THR A 9 5.79 5.68 12.56
C THR A 9 5.26 6.04 13.94
N LEU A 10 4.82 5.03 14.71
CA LEU A 10 4.27 5.21 16.04
C LEU A 10 5.40 5.27 17.06
N GLU A 11 5.30 6.23 17.98
CA GLU A 11 6.29 6.43 19.04
C GLU A 11 6.41 5.17 19.92
N GLY A 12 7.64 4.66 20.08
CA GLY A 12 7.93 3.44 20.82
C GLY A 12 7.74 2.14 20.04
N PHE A 13 7.39 2.21 18.75
CA PHE A 13 7.19 1.06 17.87
C PHE A 13 8.00 1.13 16.58
N GLU A 14 8.96 2.04 16.47
CA GLU A 14 9.66 2.40 15.22
C GLU A 14 10.49 1.25 14.64
N GLU A 15 10.88 0.28 15.46
CA GLU A 15 11.61 -0.92 15.02
C GLU A 15 10.70 -1.93 14.28
N ASN A 16 9.39 -1.80 14.42
CA ASN A 16 8.42 -2.67 13.75
C ASN A 16 8.39 -2.38 12.25
N TYR A 17 8.54 -3.42 11.41
CA TYR A 17 8.45 -3.27 9.97
C TYR A 17 7.78 -4.45 9.26
N ILE A 18 7.24 -4.17 8.07
CA ILE A 18 6.88 -5.18 7.07
C ILE A 18 7.75 -4.97 5.83
N GLU A 19 8.30 -6.06 5.30
CA GLU A 19 9.23 -6.07 4.17
C GLU A 19 8.57 -6.60 2.91
N PHE A 20 8.63 -5.84 1.82
CA PHE A 20 8.08 -6.18 0.51
C PHE A 20 9.19 -6.36 -0.53
N ASP A 21 8.96 -7.23 -1.51
CA ASP A 21 9.85 -7.41 -2.66
C ASP A 21 9.54 -6.36 -3.73
N ASP A 22 10.54 -5.58 -4.13
CA ASP A 22 10.36 -4.52 -5.12
C ASP A 22 10.18 -5.03 -6.55
N THR A 23 10.48 -6.30 -6.80
CA THR A 23 10.28 -6.93 -8.11
C THR A 23 8.82 -7.29 -8.34
N GLN A 24 7.99 -7.36 -7.29
CA GLN A 24 6.56 -7.56 -7.42
C GLN A 24 5.90 -6.36 -8.10
N ARG A 25 5.16 -6.65 -9.17
CA ARG A 25 4.36 -5.70 -9.93
C ARG A 25 2.95 -5.67 -9.34
N TRP A 26 2.35 -4.48 -9.36
CA TRP A 26 0.98 -4.25 -8.93
C TRP A 26 0.23 -3.55 -10.06
N THR A 27 -0.93 -4.08 -10.40
CA THR A 27 -1.91 -3.49 -11.30
C THR A 27 -2.80 -2.50 -10.54
N ARG A 28 -3.50 -1.62 -11.27
CA ARG A 28 -4.44 -0.68 -10.66
C ARG A 28 -5.57 -1.40 -9.92
N SER A 29 -6.08 -2.50 -10.45
CA SER A 29 -7.13 -3.30 -9.80
C SER A 29 -6.64 -3.89 -8.48
N GLU A 30 -5.45 -4.49 -8.45
CA GLU A 30 -4.87 -5.03 -7.20
C GLU A 30 -4.65 -3.94 -6.14
N VAL A 31 -4.24 -2.73 -6.55
CA VAL A 31 -4.13 -1.59 -5.62
C VAL A 31 -5.50 -1.18 -5.08
N MET A 32 -6.54 -1.16 -5.92
CA MET A 32 -7.90 -0.86 -5.49
C MET A 32 -8.46 -1.94 -4.56
N GLU A 33 -8.17 -3.21 -4.84
CA GLU A 33 -8.54 -4.33 -3.98
C GLU A 33 -7.85 -4.22 -2.62
N ALA A 34 -6.54 -3.98 -2.59
CA ALA A 34 -5.79 -3.81 -1.34
C ALA A 34 -6.30 -2.63 -0.49
N ASN A 35 -6.66 -1.51 -1.11
CA ASN A 35 -7.18 -0.35 -0.39
C ASN A 35 -8.59 -0.55 0.19
N ASN A 36 -9.36 -1.53 -0.31
CA ASN A 36 -10.73 -1.82 0.14
C ASN A 36 -10.84 -3.17 0.85
N ALA A 37 -9.71 -3.83 1.13
CA ALA A 37 -9.68 -5.13 1.77
C ALA A 37 -10.25 -5.06 3.20
N SER A 38 -11.02 -6.08 3.58
CA SER A 38 -11.31 -6.35 4.99
C SER A 38 -10.04 -6.79 5.74
N GLU A 39 -10.12 -6.96 7.05
CA GLU A 39 -9.01 -7.47 7.86
C GLU A 39 -8.51 -8.84 7.36
N ASP A 40 -9.41 -9.82 7.22
CA ASP A 40 -9.07 -11.15 6.71
C ASP A 40 -8.41 -11.08 5.32
N GLN A 41 -8.94 -10.25 4.43
CA GLN A 41 -8.37 -10.06 3.09
C GLN A 41 -6.99 -9.40 3.16
N THR A 42 -6.79 -8.49 4.11
CA THR A 42 -5.50 -7.84 4.34
C THR A 42 -4.46 -8.84 4.82
N LEU A 43 -4.81 -9.75 5.73
CA LEU A 43 -3.93 -10.83 6.18
C LEU A 43 -3.54 -11.75 5.02
N VAL A 44 -4.50 -12.16 4.19
CA VAL A 44 -4.23 -12.96 2.98
C VAL A 44 -3.27 -12.23 2.03
N LEU A 45 -3.52 -10.94 1.77
CA LEU A 45 -2.66 -10.13 0.92
C LEU A 45 -1.25 -9.95 1.51
N LEU A 46 -1.13 -9.78 2.83
CA LEU A 46 0.16 -9.69 3.51
C LEU A 46 0.96 -10.99 3.36
N HIS A 47 0.32 -12.14 3.55
CA HIS A 47 0.99 -13.45 3.42
C HIS A 47 1.49 -13.71 2.00
N ASP A 48 0.71 -13.26 1.00
CA ASP A 48 1.04 -13.38 -0.43
C ASP A 48 2.14 -12.39 -0.86
N ARG A 49 2.04 -11.13 -0.44
CA ARG A 49 2.84 -10.03 -1.00
C ARG A 49 4.02 -9.59 -0.15
N ALA A 50 3.98 -9.78 1.16
CA ALA A 50 5.13 -9.47 2.00
C ALA A 50 6.14 -10.63 1.99
N SER A 51 7.41 -10.25 2.04
CA SER A 51 8.55 -11.18 2.06
C SER A 51 9.02 -11.50 3.49
N GLY A 52 8.71 -10.64 4.47
CA GLY A 52 9.06 -10.83 5.87
C GLY A 52 8.56 -9.68 6.74
N CYS A 53 8.81 -9.77 8.05
CA CYS A 53 8.47 -8.72 9.00
C CYS A 53 9.42 -8.71 10.20
N HIS A 54 9.29 -7.70 11.04
CA HIS A 54 9.76 -7.67 12.42
C HIS A 54 8.65 -7.00 13.22
N LEU A 55 7.96 -7.77 14.04
CA LEU A 55 6.82 -7.29 14.82
C LEU A 55 6.98 -7.71 16.28
N GLU A 56 7.21 -6.75 17.15
CA GLU A 56 7.31 -6.95 18.60
C GLU A 56 5.90 -6.89 19.22
N LEU A 57 5.50 -7.99 19.86
CA LEU A 57 4.25 -8.12 20.60
C LEU A 57 4.42 -7.63 22.05
N LYS A 58 3.31 -7.54 22.78
CA LYS A 58 3.26 -7.02 24.17
C LYS A 58 4.22 -7.70 25.16
N ASP A 59 4.55 -8.98 24.95
CA ASP A 59 5.38 -9.78 25.85
C ASP A 59 6.86 -9.83 25.40
N GLY A 60 7.27 -8.94 24.50
CA GLY A 60 8.62 -8.93 23.90
C GLY A 60 8.84 -10.06 22.88
N VAL A 61 7.78 -10.78 22.52
CA VAL A 61 7.81 -11.82 21.48
C VAL A 61 7.95 -11.14 20.13
N ILE A 62 8.95 -11.55 19.35
CA ILE A 62 9.21 -10.99 18.02
C ILE A 62 8.73 -11.98 16.96
N VAL A 63 7.77 -11.53 16.15
CA VAL A 63 7.31 -12.23 14.95
C VAL A 63 8.17 -11.79 13.77
N THR A 64 8.81 -12.75 13.11
CA THR A 64 9.68 -12.50 11.94
C THR A 64 9.17 -13.14 10.64
N ASP A 65 8.37 -14.20 10.75
CA ASP A 65 7.67 -14.79 9.61
C ASP A 65 6.30 -14.14 9.43
N ILE A 66 6.08 -13.47 8.29
CA ILE A 66 4.79 -12.85 8.00
C ILE A 66 3.65 -13.87 7.97
N ARG A 67 3.92 -15.13 7.59
CA ARG A 67 2.89 -16.18 7.55
C ARG A 67 2.38 -16.58 8.94
N SER A 68 3.13 -16.26 9.99
CA SER A 68 2.67 -16.43 11.37
C SER A 68 1.80 -15.28 11.88
N VAL A 69 1.63 -14.19 11.12
CA VAL A 69 0.71 -13.10 11.48
C VAL A 69 -0.72 -13.55 11.19
N THR A 70 -1.44 -13.98 12.22
CA THR A 70 -2.84 -14.42 12.16
C THR A 70 -3.75 -13.49 12.97
N GLY A 71 -5.07 -13.70 12.93
CA GLY A 71 -6.00 -13.00 13.82
C GLY A 71 -5.62 -13.15 15.30
N GLU A 72 -5.21 -14.35 15.74
CA GLU A 72 -4.72 -14.57 17.10
C GLU A 72 -3.45 -13.77 17.43
N THR A 73 -2.61 -13.51 16.42
CA THR A 73 -1.44 -12.64 16.58
C THR A 73 -1.87 -11.18 16.74
N LEU A 74 -2.83 -10.73 15.92
CA LEU A 74 -3.40 -9.39 16.03
C LEU A 74 -4.05 -9.16 17.40
N ASP A 75 -4.75 -10.16 17.95
CA ASP A 75 -5.35 -10.09 19.30
C ASP A 75 -4.31 -9.92 20.42
N GLN A 76 -3.05 -10.26 20.16
CA GLN A 76 -1.93 -10.11 21.10
C GLN A 76 -1.13 -8.83 20.88
N MET A 77 -1.43 -8.08 19.81
CA MET A 77 -0.78 -6.80 19.50
C MET A 77 -1.41 -5.63 20.25
N PHE A 78 -0.62 -4.58 20.41
CA PHE A 78 -1.16 -3.27 20.77
C PHE A 78 -2.04 -2.74 19.65
N VAL A 79 -3.15 -2.10 20.00
CA VAL A 79 -4.17 -1.60 19.04
C VAL A 79 -3.55 -0.63 18.03
N GLU A 80 -2.55 0.14 18.47
CA GLU A 80 -1.79 1.07 17.64
C GLU A 80 -1.06 0.35 16.50
N LEU A 81 -0.46 -0.82 16.79
CA LEU A 81 0.23 -1.64 15.78
C LEU A 81 -0.74 -2.31 14.80
N ILE A 82 -1.98 -2.62 15.19
CA ILE A 82 -2.97 -3.21 14.28
C ILE A 82 -3.24 -2.27 13.09
N GLY A 83 -3.37 -0.96 13.36
CA GLY A 83 -3.52 0.04 12.31
C GLY A 83 -2.31 0.10 11.36
N PHE A 84 -1.11 -0.10 11.88
CA PHE A 84 0.10 -0.20 11.06
C PHE A 84 0.07 -1.44 10.14
N ILE A 85 -0.29 -2.61 10.65
CA ILE A 85 -0.41 -3.84 9.84
C ILE A 85 -1.41 -3.64 8.69
N GLY A 86 -2.58 -3.10 8.99
CA GLY A 86 -3.60 -2.80 7.98
C GLY A 86 -3.16 -1.77 6.95
N GLY A 87 -2.37 -0.77 7.37
CA GLY A 87 -1.89 0.31 6.52
C GLY A 87 -0.60 0.02 5.74
N ALA A 88 0.14 -1.04 6.06
CA ALA A 88 1.49 -1.26 5.54
C ALA A 88 1.52 -1.44 4.01
N ILE A 89 0.58 -2.21 3.46
CA ILE A 89 0.46 -2.39 1.99
C ILE A 89 0.17 -1.05 1.32
N SER A 90 -0.80 -0.30 1.85
CA SER A 90 -1.18 1.02 1.32
C SER A 90 -0.02 2.00 1.34
N ASN A 91 0.79 1.99 2.42
CA ASN A 91 1.99 2.82 2.55
C ASN A 91 3.08 2.41 1.55
N TYR A 92 3.31 1.10 1.39
CA TYR A 92 4.23 0.57 0.38
C TYR A 92 3.83 1.02 -1.04
N LEU A 93 2.56 0.86 -1.39
CA LEU A 93 2.04 1.22 -2.71
C LEU A 93 2.09 2.73 -2.95
N ARG A 94 1.74 3.55 -1.96
CA ARG A 94 1.82 5.01 -2.04
C ARG A 94 3.26 5.46 -2.32
N ASN A 95 4.25 4.92 -1.60
CA ASN A 95 5.66 5.25 -1.79
C ASN A 95 6.11 4.94 -3.23
N ARG A 96 5.63 3.85 -3.82
CA ARG A 96 5.95 3.46 -5.20
C ARG A 96 5.21 4.28 -6.26
N GLN A 97 3.94 4.64 -6.01
CA GLN A 97 3.18 5.51 -6.90
C GLN A 97 3.80 6.91 -7.00
N VAL A 98 4.37 7.42 -5.90
CA VAL A 98 5.13 8.68 -5.88
C VAL A 98 6.41 8.58 -6.73
N LEU A 99 7.12 7.46 -6.67
CA LEU A 99 8.30 7.20 -7.52
C LEU A 99 7.95 7.02 -9.01
N GLY A 100 6.75 6.52 -9.30
CA GLY A 100 6.25 6.34 -10.66
C GLY A 100 5.81 7.63 -11.37
N ASN A 101 5.71 8.75 -10.64
CA ASN A 101 5.30 10.07 -11.15
C ASN A 101 4.23 9.99 -12.24
N VAL A 102 3.18 9.19 -12.01
CA VAL A 102 1.96 9.23 -12.81
C VAL A 102 1.23 10.51 -12.37
N ARG A 103 1.80 11.66 -12.74
CA ARG A 103 0.98 12.75 -13.23
C ARG A 103 0.21 12.13 -14.38
N VAL A 104 -0.96 11.59 -14.07
CA VAL A 104 -2.02 11.44 -15.06
C VAL A 104 -2.12 12.84 -15.64
N ARG A 105 -1.46 13.09 -16.78
CA ARG A 105 -1.94 14.15 -17.65
C ARG A 105 -3.42 13.82 -17.78
N PRO A 106 -4.33 14.72 -17.37
CA PRO A 106 -5.72 14.53 -17.72
C PRO A 106 -5.68 14.18 -19.20
N TRP A 107 -6.21 13.01 -19.55
CA TRP A 107 -6.54 12.77 -20.94
C TRP A 107 -7.52 13.88 -21.26
N SER A 108 -7.02 14.95 -21.86
CA SER A 108 -7.84 16.04 -22.30
C SER A 108 -8.65 15.47 -23.44
N ASP A 109 -9.83 14.97 -23.12
CA ASP A 109 -10.98 15.06 -24.01
C ASP A 109 -11.37 16.55 -24.10
N SER A 110 -10.44 17.37 -24.61
CA SER A 110 -10.81 18.59 -25.32
C SER A 110 -11.21 18.15 -26.72
N ASN A 111 -12.38 17.52 -26.77
CA ASN A 111 -13.13 17.30 -27.99
C ASN A 111 -13.31 18.68 -28.64
N GLY A 112 -12.77 18.82 -29.85
CA GLY A 112 -12.93 19.92 -30.79
C GLY A 112 -13.32 21.29 -30.23
N THR A 113 -12.36 22.20 -30.16
CA THR A 113 -12.65 23.63 -30.36
C THR A 113 -13.58 23.77 -31.57
N GLY A 114 -14.83 24.12 -31.30
CA GLY A 114 -15.81 24.47 -32.32
C GLY A 114 -15.19 25.49 -33.25
N VAL A 115 -15.00 25.07 -34.51
CA VAL A 115 -14.64 25.95 -35.59
C VAL A 115 -15.84 26.87 -35.79
N ALA A 116 -15.79 28.09 -35.25
CA ALA A 116 -16.77 29.11 -35.59
C ALA A 116 -16.63 29.39 -37.10
N PRO A 117 -17.68 29.22 -37.92
CA PRO A 117 -17.58 29.59 -39.32
C PRO A 117 -17.44 31.12 -39.41
N LYS A 118 -16.30 31.59 -39.94
CA LYS A 118 -16.16 32.94 -40.47
C LYS A 118 -17.16 33.11 -41.61
N SER A 119 -18.29 33.75 -41.37
CA SER A 119 -19.06 34.38 -42.43
C SER A 119 -18.59 35.82 -42.58
N GLN A 120 -17.78 36.03 -43.60
CA GLN A 120 -17.44 37.32 -44.17
C GLN A 120 -18.19 37.43 -45.50
N ARG A 121 -18.70 38.64 -45.80
CA ARG A 121 -19.36 39.15 -47.03
C ARG A 121 -20.89 39.26 -46.88
N SER A 122 -21.54 40.35 -47.30
CA SER A 122 -21.13 41.45 -48.20
C SER A 122 -21.89 42.73 -47.86
#